data_AF-A0A2U8FQY0-F1
#
_entry.id   AF-A0A2U8FQY0-F1
#
_cell.length_a   1.000
_cell.length_b   1.000
_cell.length_c   1.000
_cell.angle_alpha   90.00
_cell.angle_beta   90.00
_cell.angle_gamma   90.00
#
_symmetry.space_group_name_H-M   'P 1'
#
loop_
_entity.id
_entity.type
_entity.pdbx_description
1 polymer ?
#
loop_
_entity_poly.entity_id
_entity_poly.type
_entity_poly.pdbx_seq_one_letter_code
_entity_poly.pdbx_strand_id
1 'polypeptide(L)'
;MSLVCRGPGALLALACLAAAPAARAELPVKLDASGRYVYRQDFNSLGAVSRAYDWVDNQTLPGWSLLNFVEQPLVTPTYRGDIGDDGSGSFYSYGLEGDANRALGALGSGSAYFGTPAPGALAGYITVAFRNLSGQDLDRIAVRFQGQQWRQGASDNLNTMAFEYGVGEVFGHVNWVRPGKGFDFDSPSPLIGTPEGQVVNGRDPLASAQLGGTLPTVWPAGAKLWLRWVVVNNHGFDHGLAIDDVELKAERTPR
;
A
#
# COMPACT_ATOMS: atom_id res chain seq x y z
N MET A 1 17.49 71.20 -30.54
CA MET A 1 17.94 70.26 -29.48
C MET A 1 16.78 69.34 -29.15
N SER A 2 16.79 68.10 -29.67
CA SER A 2 16.01 66.97 -29.14
C SER A 2 16.52 65.69 -29.82
N LEU A 3 17.30 64.92 -29.07
CA LEU A 3 17.75 63.58 -29.40
C LEU A 3 16.55 62.63 -29.34
N VAL A 4 16.34 61.84 -30.40
CA VAL A 4 15.50 60.64 -30.34
C VAL A 4 16.42 59.45 -30.10
N CYS A 5 16.34 58.88 -28.89
CA CYS A 5 17.12 57.73 -28.45
C CYS A 5 16.58 56.43 -29.08
N ARG A 6 17.47 55.60 -29.65
CA ARG A 6 17.19 54.23 -30.09
C ARG A 6 17.21 53.28 -28.88
N GLY A 7 16.13 52.52 -28.66
CA GLY A 7 16.11 51.41 -27.69
C GLY A 7 16.61 50.10 -28.31
N PRO A 8 17.37 49.27 -27.58
CA PRO A 8 17.89 48.00 -28.08
C PRO A 8 16.83 46.89 -28.07
N GLY A 9 16.79 46.09 -29.13
CA GLY A 9 15.92 44.92 -29.25
C GLY A 9 16.38 43.78 -28.33
N ALA A 10 15.49 43.32 -27.45
CA ALA A 10 15.70 42.15 -26.62
C ALA A 10 15.40 40.87 -27.42
N LEU A 11 16.42 40.03 -27.63
CA LEU A 11 16.24 38.65 -28.07
C LEU A 11 15.59 37.85 -26.93
N LEU A 12 14.37 37.36 -27.12
CA LEU A 12 13.77 36.35 -26.25
C LEU A 12 14.39 34.98 -26.57
N ALA A 13 15.20 34.46 -25.63
CA ALA A 13 15.60 33.06 -25.65
C ALA A 13 14.44 32.20 -25.14
N LEU A 14 13.86 31.39 -26.03
CA LEU A 14 12.85 30.40 -25.66
C LEU A 14 13.55 29.22 -24.99
N ALA A 15 13.50 29.16 -23.65
CA ALA A 15 13.96 27.98 -22.92
C ALA A 15 12.94 26.85 -23.10
N CYS A 16 13.32 25.81 -23.86
CA CYS A 16 12.58 24.55 -23.89
C CYS A 16 12.66 23.88 -22.51
N LEU A 17 11.61 24.03 -21.71
CA LEU A 17 11.43 23.25 -20.49
C LEU A 17 11.22 21.78 -20.90
N ALA A 18 12.24 20.96 -20.73
CA ALA A 18 12.08 19.51 -20.83
C ALA A 18 11.14 19.08 -19.70
N ALA A 19 9.93 18.62 -20.05
CA ALA A 19 9.03 18.01 -19.08
C ALA A 19 9.73 16.76 -18.53
N ALA A 20 10.14 16.81 -17.27
CA ALA A 20 10.55 15.61 -16.56
C ALA A 20 9.35 14.64 -16.62
N PRO A 21 9.55 13.36 -17.01
CA PRO A 21 8.46 12.40 -16.97
C PRO A 21 7.96 12.37 -15.52
N ALA A 22 6.66 12.60 -15.32
CA ALA A 22 6.02 12.43 -14.02
C ALA A 22 6.49 11.09 -13.45
N ALA A 23 7.10 11.11 -12.27
CA ALA A 23 7.56 9.89 -11.60
C ALA A 23 6.37 8.93 -11.54
N ARG A 24 6.42 7.87 -12.35
CA ARG A 24 5.33 6.90 -12.38
C ARG A 24 5.38 6.17 -11.04
N ALA A 25 4.29 6.23 -10.28
CA ALA A 25 4.13 5.49 -9.04
C ALA A 25 4.01 3.98 -9.34
N GLU A 26 5.13 3.34 -9.70
CA GLU A 26 5.21 1.94 -10.07
C GLU A 26 6.65 1.43 -10.03
N LEU A 27 6.82 0.15 -9.72
CA LEU A 27 8.10 -0.55 -9.78
C LEU A 27 8.33 -1.13 -11.19
N PRO A 28 9.51 -0.92 -11.79
CA PRO A 28 9.82 -1.51 -13.08
C PRO A 28 10.10 -3.02 -12.94
N VAL A 29 9.41 -3.82 -13.73
CA VAL A 29 9.63 -5.28 -13.80
C VAL A 29 10.46 -5.60 -15.02
N LYS A 30 11.69 -6.03 -14.78
CA LYS A 30 12.62 -6.55 -15.78
C LYS A 30 13.05 -7.94 -15.33
N LEU A 31 12.94 -8.93 -16.21
CA LEU A 31 13.37 -10.28 -15.90
C LEU A 31 14.90 -10.34 -15.83
N ASP A 32 15.41 -11.17 -14.93
CA ASP A 32 16.81 -11.55 -14.87
C ASP A 32 17.20 -12.49 -16.03
N ALA A 33 18.47 -12.89 -16.08
CA ALA A 33 18.98 -13.81 -17.09
C ALA A 33 18.31 -15.20 -17.07
N SER A 34 17.64 -15.57 -15.97
CA SER A 34 16.86 -16.80 -15.84
C SER A 34 15.38 -16.63 -16.20
N GLY A 35 14.97 -15.44 -16.67
CA GLY A 35 13.59 -15.17 -17.06
C GLY A 35 12.65 -14.95 -15.87
N ARG A 36 13.18 -14.56 -14.71
CA ARG A 36 12.41 -14.34 -13.48
C ARG A 36 12.55 -12.93 -12.95
N TYR A 37 11.53 -12.45 -12.27
CA TYR A 37 11.56 -11.23 -11.47
C TYR A 37 11.11 -11.55 -10.06
N VAL A 38 11.80 -10.96 -9.08
CA VAL A 38 11.46 -11.07 -7.67
C VAL A 38 11.52 -9.69 -7.04
N TYR A 39 10.43 -9.28 -6.40
CA TYR A 39 10.34 -8.08 -5.58
C TYR A 39 10.10 -8.49 -4.13
N ARG A 40 10.68 -7.76 -3.17
CA ARG A 40 10.45 -7.91 -1.73
C ARG A 40 10.25 -6.56 -1.07
N GLN A 41 9.36 -6.51 -0.09
CA GLN A 41 9.12 -5.37 0.78
C GLN A 41 8.90 -5.85 2.20
N ASP A 42 9.72 -5.37 3.11
CA ASP A 42 9.72 -5.69 4.53
C ASP A 42 9.30 -4.51 5.41
N PHE A 43 8.99 -3.35 4.81
CA PHE A 43 8.56 -2.11 5.48
C PHE A 43 9.50 -1.56 6.57
N ASN A 44 10.69 -2.13 6.73
CA ASN A 44 11.63 -1.83 7.82
C ASN A 44 12.22 -0.43 7.76
N SER A 45 12.04 0.28 6.65
CA SER A 45 12.41 1.69 6.51
C SER A 45 11.34 2.67 7.03
N LEU A 46 10.15 2.18 7.42
CA LEU A 46 9.10 3.01 7.97
C LEU A 46 9.41 3.44 9.42
N GLY A 47 8.72 4.49 9.86
CA GLY A 47 8.87 5.04 11.20
C GLY A 47 8.60 4.02 12.30
N ALA A 48 9.51 3.93 13.27
CA ALA A 48 9.50 2.95 14.35
C ALA A 48 9.09 3.51 15.74
N VAL A 49 8.74 4.79 15.81
CA VAL A 49 8.43 5.50 17.07
C VAL A 49 7.00 6.00 17.03
N SER A 50 6.31 5.99 18.17
CA SER A 50 4.90 6.36 18.28
C SER A 50 4.62 7.85 18.01
N ARG A 51 4.59 8.22 16.72
CA ARG A 51 4.31 9.56 16.20
C ARG A 51 3.85 9.52 14.74
N ALA A 52 3.35 10.65 14.24
CA ALA A 52 3.07 10.82 12.81
C ALA A 52 4.35 11.03 11.99
N TYR A 53 4.35 10.49 10.78
CA TYR A 53 5.40 10.59 9.76
C TYR A 53 4.76 10.97 8.44
N ASP A 54 5.39 11.83 7.64
CA ASP A 54 4.90 12.15 6.31
C ASP A 54 4.93 10.91 5.40
N TRP A 55 3.86 10.76 4.63
CA TRP A 55 3.80 9.79 3.53
C TRP A 55 3.77 10.54 2.21
N VAL A 56 4.63 10.13 1.29
CA VAL A 56 4.61 10.60 -0.10
C VAL A 56 4.64 9.38 -1.00
N ASP A 57 3.58 9.21 -1.79
CA ASP A 57 3.43 8.10 -2.73
C ASP A 57 4.65 7.96 -3.62
N ASN A 58 5.10 6.71 -3.80
CA ASN A 58 6.28 6.35 -4.59
C ASN A 58 7.62 6.96 -4.10
N GLN A 59 7.64 7.68 -2.99
CA GLN A 59 8.86 8.24 -2.40
C GLN A 59 9.15 7.66 -1.02
N THR A 60 8.17 7.59 -0.13
CA THR A 60 8.33 6.92 1.17
C THR A 60 8.65 5.44 0.96
N LEU A 61 7.93 4.79 0.05
CA LEU A 61 8.23 3.45 -0.44
C LEU A 61 8.02 3.40 -1.97
N PRO A 62 9.02 2.98 -2.76
CA PRO A 62 8.90 2.92 -4.21
C PRO A 62 7.75 2.02 -4.68
N GLY A 63 6.90 2.54 -5.55
CA GLY A 63 5.72 1.86 -6.09
C GLY A 63 4.51 1.79 -5.17
N TRP A 64 4.65 2.17 -3.88
CA TRP A 64 3.56 2.11 -2.91
C TRP A 64 2.79 3.42 -2.83
N SER A 65 1.51 3.30 -2.53
CA SER A 65 0.63 4.42 -2.23
C SER A 65 -0.33 4.09 -1.10
N LEU A 66 -0.69 5.11 -0.32
CA LEU A 66 -1.71 5.03 0.71
C LEU A 66 -2.86 5.92 0.29
N LEU A 67 -4.03 5.33 0.09
CA LEU A 67 -5.20 6.01 -0.42
C LEU A 67 -6.27 6.10 0.66
N ASN A 68 -6.53 7.30 1.15
CA ASN A 68 -7.71 7.63 1.95
C ASN A 68 -8.83 8.11 1.02
N PHE A 69 -10.10 7.75 1.27
CA PHE A 69 -11.19 8.07 0.33
C PHE A 69 -11.77 9.49 0.47
N VAL A 70 -11.20 10.31 1.34
CA VAL A 70 -11.85 11.55 1.80
C VAL A 70 -11.18 12.81 1.30
N GLU A 71 -9.87 12.80 1.07
CA GLU A 71 -9.19 13.95 0.48
C GLU A 71 -9.19 13.82 -1.05
N GLN A 72 -9.74 14.83 -1.74
CA GLN A 72 -9.68 14.93 -3.20
C GLN A 72 -8.79 16.14 -3.57
N PRO A 73 -7.72 15.96 -4.36
CA PRO A 73 -7.25 14.68 -4.90
C PRO A 73 -6.77 13.73 -3.79
N LEU A 74 -6.93 12.41 -4.01
CA LEU A 74 -6.45 11.35 -3.12
C LEU A 74 -4.97 11.59 -2.78
N VAL A 75 -4.71 12.16 -1.61
CA VAL A 75 -3.37 12.36 -1.06
C VAL A 75 -3.54 12.07 0.42
N THR A 76 -2.91 11.02 0.93
CA THR A 76 -2.93 10.78 2.37
C THR A 76 -1.64 11.34 2.96
N PRO A 77 -1.64 12.54 3.54
CA PRO A 77 -0.48 12.99 4.29
C PRO A 77 -0.51 12.30 5.66
N THR A 78 0.49 11.47 5.86
CA THR A 78 0.91 10.82 7.10
C THR A 78 0.47 9.39 7.35
N TYR A 79 1.35 8.65 8.00
CA TYR A 79 1.09 7.40 8.73
C TYR A 79 1.69 7.55 10.13
N ARG A 80 1.43 6.60 11.03
CA ARG A 80 1.95 6.64 12.40
C ARG A 80 2.80 5.40 12.72
N GLY A 81 3.90 5.56 13.45
CA GLY A 81 4.49 4.42 14.16
C GLY A 81 3.58 4.05 15.32
N ASP A 82 3.40 2.77 15.61
CA ASP A 82 2.55 2.30 16.72
C ASP A 82 2.90 0.88 17.17
N ILE A 83 2.66 0.57 18.44
CA ILE A 83 2.85 -0.78 19.00
C ILE A 83 1.55 -1.60 19.04
N GLY A 84 0.41 -1.01 18.68
CA GLY A 84 -0.92 -1.61 18.76
C GLY A 84 -1.83 -1.03 19.84
N ASP A 85 -1.42 0.04 20.54
CA ASP A 85 -2.17 0.64 21.64
C ASP A 85 -3.04 1.84 21.21
N ASP A 86 -2.80 2.42 20.02
CA ASP A 86 -3.64 3.48 19.47
C ASP A 86 -4.91 2.93 18.80
N GLY A 87 -6.07 3.46 19.22
CA GLY A 87 -7.38 3.13 18.66
C GLY A 87 -7.89 4.13 17.61
N SER A 88 -7.06 5.09 17.23
CA SER A 88 -7.41 6.14 16.26
C SER A 88 -7.34 5.61 14.83
N GLY A 89 -8.22 6.11 13.95
CA GLY A 89 -8.09 5.81 12.53
C GLY A 89 -6.79 6.40 11.96
N SER A 90 -5.96 5.56 11.34
CA SER A 90 -4.74 5.95 10.61
C SER A 90 -4.22 4.78 9.78
N PHE A 91 -3.31 5.06 8.83
CA PHE A 91 -2.32 4.07 8.42
C PHE A 91 -1.21 3.98 9.47
N TYR A 92 -0.66 2.78 9.64
CA TYR A 92 0.27 2.46 10.71
C TYR A 92 1.50 1.70 10.20
N SER A 93 2.66 2.09 10.69
CA SER A 93 3.85 1.25 10.75
C SER A 93 3.82 0.58 12.11
N TYR A 94 3.46 -0.69 12.17
CA TYR A 94 3.36 -1.46 13.39
C TYR A 94 4.66 -2.20 13.72
N GLY A 95 4.89 -2.42 15.02
CA GLY A 95 6.11 -3.04 15.53
C GLY A 95 6.45 -2.47 16.90
N LEU A 96 7.27 -3.20 17.68
CA LEU A 96 7.71 -2.73 19.00
C LEU A 96 8.39 -1.34 18.92
N GLU A 97 8.27 -0.55 19.98
CA GLU A 97 8.78 0.82 20.01
C GLU A 97 10.30 0.85 19.76
N GLY A 98 10.73 1.60 18.75
CA GLY A 98 12.13 1.71 18.34
C GLY A 98 12.69 0.51 17.55
N ASP A 99 11.90 -0.54 17.33
CA ASP A 99 12.31 -1.71 16.55
C ASP A 99 12.20 -1.44 15.05
N ALA A 100 13.26 -1.82 14.31
CA ALA A 100 13.35 -1.66 12.87
C ALA A 100 12.52 -2.69 12.09
N ASN A 101 12.10 -3.81 12.71
CA ASN A 101 11.18 -4.74 12.08
C ASN A 101 9.77 -4.14 12.10
N ARG A 102 9.26 -3.68 10.94
CA ARG A 102 7.97 -3.00 10.84
C ARG A 102 7.02 -3.74 9.90
N ALA A 103 5.73 -3.68 10.19
CA ALA A 103 4.67 -4.09 9.28
C ALA A 103 3.80 -2.89 8.90
N LEU A 104 3.36 -2.80 7.65
CA LEU A 104 2.49 -1.73 7.18
C LEU A 104 1.03 -2.14 7.32
N GLY A 105 0.22 -1.36 8.02
CA GLY A 105 -1.16 -1.67 8.31
C GLY A 105 -2.05 -0.45 8.42
N ALA A 106 -3.27 -0.66 8.90
CA ALA A 106 -4.23 0.39 9.13
C ALA A 106 -5.25 0.00 10.20
N LEU A 107 -5.85 1.03 10.79
CA LEU A 107 -7.07 0.94 11.57
C LEU A 107 -8.11 1.80 10.85
N GLY A 108 -9.09 1.19 10.17
CA GLY A 108 -10.04 1.92 9.30
C GLY A 108 -11.03 2.83 10.02
N SER A 109 -11.04 2.76 11.35
CA SER A 109 -11.87 3.44 12.35
C SER A 109 -12.61 4.67 11.85
N GLY A 110 -13.86 4.83 12.30
CA GLY A 110 -14.76 5.96 11.99
C GLY A 110 -14.29 7.35 12.42
N SER A 111 -12.99 7.56 12.65
CA SER A 111 -12.37 8.86 12.95
C SER A 111 -12.33 9.77 11.71
N ALA A 112 -11.99 11.04 11.93
CA ALA A 112 -11.88 12.03 10.87
C ALA A 112 -10.75 11.74 9.85
N TYR A 113 -9.77 10.92 10.20
CA TYR A 113 -8.63 10.60 9.32
C TYR A 113 -9.07 9.93 8.00
N PHE A 114 -10.05 9.03 8.09
CA PHE A 114 -10.71 8.41 6.93
C PHE A 114 -12.04 9.09 6.57
N GLY A 115 -12.28 10.30 7.09
CA GLY A 115 -13.53 11.08 7.01
C GLY A 115 -14.78 10.32 7.43
N THR A 116 -14.70 9.70 8.62
CA THR A 116 -15.85 9.14 9.32
C THR A 116 -16.64 8.10 8.52
N PRO A 117 -15.97 7.07 7.94
CA PRO A 117 -16.66 6.00 7.23
C PRO A 117 -17.64 5.31 8.17
N ALA A 118 -18.85 4.98 7.69
CA ALA A 118 -19.80 4.19 8.47
C ALA A 118 -19.24 2.78 8.76
N PRO A 119 -19.71 2.08 9.81
CA PRO A 119 -19.36 0.68 10.01
C PRO A 119 -19.67 -0.18 8.77
N GLY A 120 -18.71 -1.00 8.37
CA GLY A 120 -18.71 -1.80 7.13
C GLY A 120 -18.27 -1.05 5.88
N ALA A 121 -18.03 0.27 5.94
CA ALA A 121 -17.67 1.06 4.78
C ALA A 121 -16.16 1.08 4.51
N LEU A 122 -15.80 1.30 3.24
CA LEU A 122 -14.43 1.51 2.79
C LEU A 122 -13.83 2.75 3.46
N ALA A 123 -12.66 2.58 4.06
CA ALA A 123 -11.86 3.66 4.62
C ALA A 123 -10.70 4.04 3.68
N GLY A 124 -10.02 3.03 3.13
CA GLY A 124 -8.81 3.26 2.33
C GLY A 124 -8.26 2.01 1.63
N TYR A 125 -7.13 2.22 0.95
CA TYR A 125 -6.32 1.15 0.37
C TYR A 125 -4.85 1.36 0.71
N ILE A 126 -4.18 0.26 1.02
CA ILE A 126 -2.72 0.15 0.89
C ILE A 126 -2.48 -0.48 -0.49
N THR A 127 -1.71 0.16 -1.37
CA THR A 127 -1.53 -0.36 -2.74
C THR A 127 -0.09 -0.27 -3.21
N VAL A 128 0.30 -1.20 -4.08
CA VAL A 128 1.56 -1.16 -4.81
C VAL A 128 1.31 -1.42 -6.30
N ALA A 129 2.03 -0.70 -7.16
CA ALA A 129 1.99 -0.86 -8.60
C ALA A 129 3.31 -1.36 -9.17
N PHE A 130 3.21 -2.18 -10.21
CA PHE A 130 4.33 -2.71 -10.97
C PHE A 130 4.07 -2.53 -12.46
N ARG A 131 5.09 -2.19 -13.26
CA ARG A 131 4.98 -2.16 -14.72
C ARG A 131 5.81 -3.26 -15.36
N ASN A 132 5.18 -4.06 -16.21
CA ASN A 132 5.87 -5.08 -16.99
C ASN A 132 6.73 -4.41 -18.09
N LEU A 133 8.03 -4.29 -17.83
CA LEU A 133 9.03 -3.82 -18.79
C LEU A 133 9.90 -4.96 -19.31
N SER A 134 9.42 -6.21 -19.22
CA SER A 134 10.15 -7.39 -19.68
C SER A 134 10.15 -7.55 -21.21
N GLY A 135 9.30 -6.81 -21.91
CA GLY A 135 9.12 -6.91 -23.37
C GLY A 135 8.25 -8.09 -23.82
N GLN A 136 7.62 -8.81 -22.90
CA GLN A 136 6.72 -9.94 -23.18
C GLN A 136 5.65 -10.09 -22.09
N ASP A 137 4.62 -10.87 -22.38
CA ASP A 137 3.55 -11.16 -21.41
C ASP A 137 4.05 -12.10 -20.31
N LEU A 138 3.59 -11.88 -19.08
CA LEU A 138 3.88 -12.70 -17.91
C LEU A 138 2.59 -13.36 -17.43
N ASP A 139 2.61 -14.67 -17.23
CA ASP A 139 1.43 -15.49 -16.88
C ASP A 139 1.66 -16.37 -15.65
N ARG A 140 2.88 -16.37 -15.11
CA ARG A 140 3.22 -17.00 -13.82
C ARG A 140 3.53 -15.92 -12.81
N ILE A 141 2.50 -15.45 -12.12
CA ILE A 141 2.60 -14.38 -11.13
C ILE A 141 2.20 -14.95 -9.78
N ALA A 142 3.11 -14.89 -8.81
CA ALA A 142 2.84 -15.32 -7.44
C ALA A 142 3.05 -14.15 -6.49
N VAL A 143 2.13 -14.00 -5.54
CA VAL A 143 2.21 -13.02 -4.46
C VAL A 143 2.14 -13.76 -3.15
N ARG A 144 2.97 -13.37 -2.19
CA ARG A 144 2.93 -13.87 -0.81
C ARG A 144 3.30 -12.76 0.16
N PHE A 145 2.72 -12.79 1.35
CA PHE A 145 2.94 -11.81 2.41
C PHE A 145 2.48 -12.40 3.73
N GLN A 146 2.96 -11.84 4.84
CA GLN A 146 2.48 -12.18 6.17
C GLN A 146 1.37 -11.20 6.56
N GLY A 147 0.20 -11.73 6.94
CA GLY A 147 -0.80 -10.95 7.66
C GLY A 147 -0.46 -10.95 9.15
N GLN A 148 -0.54 -9.79 9.79
CA GLN A 148 -0.23 -9.61 11.22
C GLN A 148 -1.33 -8.78 11.91
N GLN A 149 -1.75 -9.21 13.09
CA GLN A 149 -2.64 -8.44 13.96
C GLN A 149 -1.84 -7.79 15.08
N TRP A 150 -1.87 -6.46 15.15
CA TRP A 150 -1.16 -5.68 16.16
C TRP A 150 -2.07 -5.11 17.25
N ARG A 151 -3.37 -5.03 16.99
CA ARG A 151 -4.35 -4.56 17.97
C ARG A 151 -5.59 -5.42 17.97
N GLN A 152 -6.07 -5.76 19.15
CA GLN A 152 -7.40 -6.28 19.39
C GLN A 152 -8.31 -5.11 19.80
N GLY A 153 -9.37 -4.86 19.04
CA GLY A 153 -10.44 -3.97 19.47
C GLY A 153 -11.29 -4.62 20.57
N ALA A 154 -11.99 -3.81 21.38
CA ALA A 154 -13.00 -4.27 22.34
C ALA A 154 -14.25 -4.82 21.61
N SER A 155 -14.07 -5.86 20.81
CA SER A 155 -15.02 -6.42 19.87
C SER A 155 -14.88 -7.93 19.85
N ASP A 156 -16.00 -8.60 19.60
CA ASP A 156 -16.13 -10.04 19.39
C ASP A 156 -16.14 -10.43 17.91
N ASN A 157 -16.03 -9.45 17.00
CA ASN A 157 -15.99 -9.66 15.56
C ASN A 157 -14.55 -9.78 15.04
N LEU A 158 -14.29 -10.83 14.26
CA LEU A 158 -13.10 -10.89 13.43
C LEU A 158 -13.13 -9.76 12.39
N ASN A 159 -11.97 -9.17 12.16
CA ASN A 159 -11.77 -8.14 11.14
C ASN A 159 -11.02 -8.79 9.96
N THR A 160 -11.35 -8.38 8.74
CA THR A 160 -10.71 -8.95 7.54
C THR A 160 -10.03 -7.85 6.74
N MET A 161 -8.75 -8.04 6.42
CA MET A 161 -8.06 -7.27 5.39
C MET A 161 -8.13 -8.03 4.05
N ALA A 162 -8.98 -7.53 3.16
CA ALA A 162 -9.17 -8.13 1.85
C ALA A 162 -8.01 -7.83 0.90
N PHE A 163 -7.58 -8.82 0.11
CA PHE A 163 -6.59 -8.63 -0.94
C PHE A 163 -7.23 -8.68 -2.32
N GLU A 164 -6.83 -7.73 -3.16
CA GLU A 164 -7.29 -7.64 -4.55
C GLU A 164 -6.13 -7.28 -5.48
N TYR A 165 -6.25 -7.67 -6.74
CA TYR A 165 -5.30 -7.27 -7.78
C TYR A 165 -6.05 -6.85 -9.05
N GLY A 166 -5.35 -6.20 -9.96
CA GLY A 166 -5.89 -5.92 -11.29
C GLY A 166 -4.86 -5.33 -12.22
N VAL A 167 -5.11 -5.44 -13.53
CA VAL A 167 -4.26 -4.86 -14.58
C VAL A 167 -4.96 -3.63 -15.15
N GLY A 168 -4.26 -2.50 -15.18
CA GLY A 168 -4.81 -1.25 -15.73
C GLY A 168 -3.90 -0.05 -15.48
N GLU A 169 -3.96 0.93 -16.38
CA GLU A 169 -3.04 2.09 -16.32
C GLU A 169 -3.40 3.09 -15.21
N VAL A 170 -4.69 3.32 -15.01
CA VAL A 170 -5.26 4.31 -14.08
C VAL A 170 -5.98 3.56 -12.96
N PHE A 171 -5.56 3.78 -11.70
CA PHE A 171 -6.06 3.07 -10.53
C PHE A 171 -7.60 3.04 -10.45
N GLY A 172 -8.26 4.17 -10.67
CA GLY A 172 -9.73 4.29 -10.62
C GLY A 172 -10.48 3.57 -11.75
N HIS A 173 -9.78 3.08 -12.78
CA HIS A 173 -10.36 2.33 -13.90
C HIS A 173 -9.94 0.84 -13.90
N VAL A 174 -9.19 0.40 -12.88
CA VAL A 174 -8.80 -1.00 -12.75
C VAL A 174 -10.03 -1.84 -12.40
N ASN A 175 -10.22 -2.95 -13.12
CA ASN A 175 -11.16 -3.99 -12.73
C ASN A 175 -10.49 -4.88 -11.68
N TRP A 176 -10.93 -4.74 -10.42
CA TRP A 176 -10.34 -5.43 -9.29
C TRP A 176 -10.86 -6.87 -9.16
N VAL A 177 -9.95 -7.79 -8.89
CA VAL A 177 -10.19 -9.23 -8.81
C VAL A 177 -9.73 -9.75 -7.45
N ARG A 178 -10.55 -10.57 -6.80
CA ARG A 178 -10.14 -11.40 -5.66
C ARG A 178 -9.56 -12.70 -6.18
N PRO A 179 -8.30 -13.06 -5.86
CA PRO A 179 -7.65 -14.27 -6.38
C PRO A 179 -8.23 -15.57 -5.77
N GLY A 180 -8.99 -15.48 -4.67
CA GLY A 180 -9.60 -16.61 -3.99
C GLY A 180 -8.97 -16.89 -2.62
N LYS A 181 -9.13 -18.12 -2.13
CA LYS A 181 -8.72 -18.54 -0.78
C LYS A 181 -7.20 -18.36 -0.57
N GLY A 182 -6.84 -17.88 0.63
CA GLY A 182 -5.44 -17.80 1.08
C GLY A 182 -4.80 -16.42 0.92
N PHE A 183 -5.54 -15.42 0.42
CA PHE A 183 -5.05 -14.05 0.28
C PHE A 183 -5.69 -13.06 1.24
N ASP A 184 -6.93 -13.28 1.67
CA ASP A 184 -7.54 -12.42 2.68
C ASP A 184 -6.96 -12.75 4.06
N PHE A 185 -6.61 -11.72 4.82
CA PHE A 185 -6.17 -11.88 6.21
C PHE A 185 -7.36 -11.67 7.13
N ASP A 186 -7.89 -12.76 7.69
CA ASP A 186 -8.79 -12.69 8.82
C ASP A 186 -7.95 -12.55 10.09
N SER A 187 -8.26 -11.55 10.91
CA SER A 187 -7.63 -11.37 12.21
C SER A 187 -7.75 -12.67 13.02
N PRO A 188 -6.67 -13.32 13.45
CA PRO A 188 -6.77 -14.57 14.19
C PRO A 188 -7.31 -14.36 15.61
N SER A 189 -7.31 -13.10 16.09
CA SER A 189 -7.91 -12.61 17.34
C SER A 189 -7.64 -13.53 18.54
N PRO A 190 -6.36 -13.69 18.96
CA PRO A 190 -5.99 -14.47 20.14
C PRO A 190 -6.63 -13.95 21.45
N LEU A 191 -7.22 -12.75 21.41
CA LEU A 191 -7.84 -12.04 22.53
C LEU A 191 -9.31 -11.68 22.24
N ILE A 192 -10.02 -12.44 21.41
CA ILE A 192 -11.41 -12.11 21.04
C ILE A 192 -12.33 -11.98 22.26
N GLY A 193 -13.20 -10.97 22.27
CA GLY A 193 -14.18 -10.75 23.34
C GLY A 193 -13.62 -10.11 24.62
N THR A 194 -12.39 -9.57 24.61
CA THR A 194 -11.91 -8.73 25.72
C THR A 194 -12.76 -7.45 25.84
N PRO A 195 -13.08 -7.01 27.08
CA PRO A 195 -13.92 -5.83 27.30
C PRO A 195 -13.23 -4.51 26.93
N GLU A 196 -11.91 -4.53 26.77
CA GLU A 196 -11.07 -3.38 26.42
C GLU A 196 -10.21 -3.71 25.20
N GLY A 197 -9.75 -2.65 24.50
CA GLY A 197 -8.76 -2.81 23.45
C GLY A 197 -7.42 -3.24 24.03
N GLN A 198 -6.73 -4.16 23.36
CA GLN A 198 -5.48 -4.74 23.83
C GLN A 198 -4.44 -4.75 22.72
N VAL A 199 -3.18 -4.54 23.10
CA VAL A 199 -2.04 -4.75 22.21
C VAL A 199 -1.91 -6.24 21.90
N VAL A 200 -1.65 -6.56 20.65
CA VAL A 200 -1.29 -7.91 20.19
C VAL A 200 0.07 -7.81 19.53
N ASN A 201 1.00 -8.72 19.84
CA ASN A 201 2.25 -8.75 19.10
C ASN A 201 2.03 -9.45 17.76
N GLY A 202 1.98 -8.69 16.67
CA GLY A 202 1.68 -9.21 15.33
C GLY A 202 2.69 -10.23 14.81
N ARG A 203 3.86 -10.36 15.45
CA ARG A 203 4.87 -11.38 15.13
C ARG A 203 4.59 -12.74 15.80
N ASP A 204 3.67 -12.79 16.75
CA ASP A 204 3.32 -14.06 17.40
C ASP A 204 2.63 -14.98 16.37
N PRO A 205 2.93 -16.29 16.35
CA PRO A 205 2.30 -17.22 15.42
C PRO A 205 0.78 -17.36 15.59
N LEU A 206 0.24 -16.94 16.74
CA LEU A 206 -1.21 -16.88 17.00
C LEU A 206 -1.85 -15.56 16.54
N ALA A 207 -1.04 -14.57 16.19
CA ALA A 207 -1.45 -13.25 15.73
C ALA A 207 -1.13 -13.03 14.24
N SER A 208 -0.55 -14.01 13.56
CA SER A 208 -0.08 -13.91 12.18
C SER A 208 -0.44 -15.12 11.33
N ALA A 209 -0.44 -14.92 10.02
CA ALA A 209 -0.62 -15.98 9.03
C ALA A 209 0.19 -15.69 7.77
N GLN A 210 0.77 -16.74 7.17
CA GLN A 210 1.35 -16.64 5.83
C GLN A 210 0.23 -16.73 4.78
N LEU A 211 0.17 -15.72 3.93
CA LEU A 211 -0.84 -15.57 2.89
C LEU A 211 -0.17 -15.55 1.51
N GLY A 212 -0.96 -15.84 0.48
CA GLY A 212 -0.55 -15.77 -0.91
C GLY A 212 -0.87 -17.00 -1.75
N GLY A 213 -0.38 -16.95 -2.99
CA GLY A 213 -0.60 -17.95 -4.01
C GLY A 213 -0.29 -17.40 -5.41
N THR A 214 -0.75 -18.11 -6.43
CA THR A 214 -0.66 -17.68 -7.83
C THR A 214 -1.86 -16.82 -8.20
N LEU A 215 -1.63 -15.69 -8.87
CA LEU A 215 -2.69 -14.84 -9.40
C LEU A 215 -3.16 -15.39 -10.75
N PRO A 216 -4.46 -15.69 -10.95
CA PRO A 216 -4.99 -16.18 -12.21
C PRO A 216 -5.15 -15.02 -13.21
N THR A 217 -4.03 -14.56 -13.79
CA THR A 217 -4.03 -13.44 -14.74
C THR A 217 -2.91 -13.54 -15.75
N VAL A 218 -3.14 -12.95 -16.93
CA VAL A 218 -2.06 -12.55 -17.83
C VAL A 218 -1.71 -11.10 -17.52
N TRP A 219 -0.42 -10.79 -17.48
CA TRP A 219 0.12 -9.46 -17.32
C TRP A 219 0.86 -9.04 -18.59
N PRO A 220 0.18 -8.30 -19.48
CA PRO A 220 0.73 -7.96 -20.79
C PRO A 220 2.00 -7.12 -20.70
N ALA A 221 2.85 -7.23 -21.73
CA ALA A 221 4.01 -6.35 -21.89
C ALA A 221 3.59 -4.89 -21.87
N GLY A 222 4.32 -4.06 -21.11
CA GLY A 222 4.06 -2.64 -20.97
C GLY A 222 2.93 -2.29 -20.01
N ALA A 223 2.06 -3.23 -19.63
CA ALA A 223 0.92 -2.96 -18.75
C ALA A 223 1.32 -2.84 -17.28
N LYS A 224 0.47 -2.16 -16.50
CA LYS A 224 0.61 -2.03 -15.06
C LYS A 224 -0.26 -3.03 -14.30
N LEU A 225 0.36 -3.79 -13.39
CA LEU A 225 -0.30 -4.64 -12.39
C LEU A 225 -0.37 -3.88 -11.07
N TRP A 226 -1.53 -3.89 -10.43
CA TRP A 226 -1.75 -3.37 -9.09
C TRP A 226 -2.06 -4.50 -8.12
N LEU A 227 -1.52 -4.38 -6.92
CA LEU A 227 -1.95 -5.13 -5.75
C LEU A 227 -2.52 -4.12 -4.74
N ARG A 228 -3.61 -4.48 -4.05
CA ARG A 228 -4.15 -3.66 -2.97
C ARG A 228 -4.68 -4.50 -1.81
N TRP A 229 -4.58 -3.92 -0.63
CA TRP A 229 -5.20 -4.38 0.60
C TRP A 229 -6.26 -3.37 1.02
N VAL A 230 -7.47 -3.87 1.26
CA VAL A 230 -8.64 -3.05 1.57
C VAL A 230 -8.70 -2.76 3.05
N VAL A 231 -8.83 -1.47 3.38
CA VAL A 231 -9.05 -1.00 4.74
C VAL A 231 -10.51 -0.59 4.86
N VAL A 232 -11.22 -1.21 5.80
CA VAL A 232 -12.61 -0.91 6.13
C VAL A 232 -12.71 -0.47 7.57
N ASN A 233 -13.69 0.38 7.89
CA ASN A 233 -14.14 0.56 9.26
C ASN A 233 -15.05 -0.64 9.58
N ASN A 234 -14.60 -1.57 10.41
CA ASN A 234 -15.35 -2.78 10.73
C ASN A 234 -16.50 -2.47 11.69
N HIS A 235 -17.39 -3.44 11.89
CA HIS A 235 -18.42 -3.32 12.90
C HIS A 235 -17.83 -3.46 14.32
N GLY A 236 -18.21 -2.54 15.21
CA GLY A 236 -17.67 -2.49 16.57
C GLY A 236 -16.32 -1.77 16.60
N PHE A 237 -15.43 -2.21 17.49
CA PHE A 237 -14.07 -1.67 17.59
C PHE A 237 -13.12 -2.42 16.66
N ASP A 238 -12.49 -1.68 15.76
CA ASP A 238 -11.54 -2.23 14.78
C ASP A 238 -10.36 -2.95 15.40
N HIS A 239 -9.82 -3.92 14.68
CA HIS A 239 -8.52 -4.53 14.96
C HIS A 239 -7.46 -3.85 14.09
N GLY A 240 -6.24 -3.75 14.62
CA GLY A 240 -5.10 -3.21 13.87
C GLY A 240 -4.48 -4.33 13.05
N LEU A 241 -4.74 -4.33 11.74
CA LEU A 241 -4.25 -5.36 10.82
C LEU A 241 -3.16 -4.78 9.92
N ALA A 242 -2.16 -5.60 9.62
CA ALA A 242 -0.98 -5.23 8.87
C ALA A 242 -0.52 -6.33 7.92
N ILE A 243 0.30 -5.93 6.97
CA ILE A 243 1.04 -6.79 6.06
C ILE A 243 2.54 -6.62 6.25
N ASP A 244 3.26 -7.69 6.06
CA ASP A 244 4.71 -7.73 6.13
C ASP A 244 5.28 -8.73 5.12
N ASP A 245 6.58 -8.67 4.85
CA ASP A 245 7.32 -9.60 3.98
C ASP A 245 6.64 -9.84 2.61
N VAL A 246 6.14 -8.77 1.99
CA VAL A 246 5.45 -8.84 0.70
C VAL A 246 6.46 -9.23 -0.37
N GLU A 247 6.18 -10.33 -1.07
CA GLU A 247 6.93 -10.78 -2.22
C GLU A 247 6.03 -10.90 -3.45
N LEU A 248 6.49 -10.34 -4.57
CA LEU A 248 5.95 -10.63 -5.89
C LEU A 248 7.01 -11.37 -6.71
N LYS A 249 6.62 -12.49 -7.28
CA LYS A 249 7.38 -13.22 -8.29
C LYS A 249 6.64 -13.19 -9.60
N ALA A 250 7.37 -12.92 -10.67
CA ALA A 250 6.83 -13.03 -12.02
C ALA A 250 7.82 -13.78 -12.90
N GLU A 251 7.32 -14.74 -13.66
CA GLU A 251 8.12 -15.54 -14.57
C GLU A 251 7.43 -15.63 -15.92
N ARG A 252 8.24 -15.87 -16.95
CA ARG A 252 7.73 -16.27 -18.26
C ARG A 252 7.42 -17.77 -18.23
N THR A 253 6.33 -18.21 -18.84
CA THR A 253 6.18 -19.64 -19.17
C THR A 253 7.31 -20.08 -20.11
N PRO A 254 8.05 -21.17 -19.80
CA PRO A 254 9.03 -21.75 -20.71
C PRO A 254 8.36 -22.07 -22.05
N ARG A 255 8.99 -21.65 -23.16
CA ARG A 255 8.58 -22.11 -24.50
C ARG A 255 8.95 -23.56 -24.71
#